data_AF-A0AAD5NBW2-F1
#
_entry.id   AF-A0AAD5NBW2-F1
#
_cell.length_a   1.000
_cell.length_b   1.000
_cell.length_c   1.000
_cell.angle_alpha   90.00
_cell.angle_beta   90.00
_cell.angle_gamma   90.00
#
_symmetry.space_group_name_H-M   'P 1'
#
loop_
_entity.id
_entity.type
_entity.pdbx_description
1 polymer ?
#
loop_
_entity_poly.entity_id
_entity_poly.type
_entity_poly.pdbx_seq_one_letter_code
_entity_poly.pdbx_strand_id
1 'polypeptide(L)'
;MLIRTTFLFAAAVVVILSEKSPNDKLKECCKTLKEADKECVDKFCDFKAISQANILSFLSKCSERGPTVGNMWDCASLRYDHTECCKDIK
;
A
#
# COMPACT_ATOMS: atom_id res chain seq x y z
N MET A 1 -6.86 -51.06 -20.80
CA MET A 1 -7.66 -49.90 -20.35
C MET A 1 -7.30 -49.54 -18.91
N LEU A 2 -6.06 -49.12 -18.64
CA LEU A 2 -5.58 -48.81 -17.28
C LEU A 2 -4.60 -47.61 -17.24
N ILE A 3 -4.60 -46.80 -18.31
CA ILE A 3 -3.75 -45.60 -18.43
C ILE A 3 -4.61 -44.33 -18.59
N ARG A 4 -5.95 -44.49 -18.70
CA ARG A 4 -6.89 -43.37 -18.95
C ARG A 4 -7.53 -42.78 -17.70
N THR A 5 -7.41 -43.42 -16.55
CA THR A 5 -8.13 -43.01 -15.33
C THR A 5 -7.29 -42.15 -14.38
N THR A 6 -5.99 -42.05 -14.57
CA THR A 6 -5.10 -41.21 -13.74
C THR A 6 -4.98 -39.77 -14.22
N PHE A 7 -5.49 -39.44 -15.42
CA PHE A 7 -5.47 -38.08 -15.97
C PHE A 7 -6.65 -37.19 -15.53
N LEU A 8 -7.52 -37.66 -14.63
CA LEU A 8 -8.75 -36.95 -14.26
C LEU A 8 -8.62 -36.03 -13.03
N PHE A 9 -7.44 -35.85 -12.43
CA PHE A 9 -7.32 -35.15 -11.14
C PHE A 9 -6.27 -34.03 -11.02
N ALA A 10 -5.71 -33.53 -12.13
CA ALA A 10 -4.51 -32.67 -12.03
C ALA A 10 -4.60 -31.23 -12.57
N ALA A 11 -5.76 -30.70 -12.99
CA ALA A 11 -5.77 -29.40 -13.69
C ALA A 11 -6.90 -28.42 -13.30
N ALA A 12 -7.26 -28.34 -12.02
CA ALA A 12 -8.10 -27.24 -11.54
C ALA A 12 -7.77 -26.81 -10.10
N VAL A 13 -6.48 -26.80 -9.73
CA VAL A 13 -6.06 -25.97 -8.59
C VAL A 13 -5.81 -24.58 -9.15
N VAL A 14 -6.88 -23.79 -9.27
CA VAL A 14 -6.78 -22.35 -9.49
C VAL A 14 -6.15 -21.78 -8.23
N VAL A 15 -4.83 -21.58 -8.23
CA VAL A 15 -4.14 -20.85 -7.17
C VAL A 15 -4.55 -19.38 -7.34
N ILE A 16 -5.58 -18.97 -6.59
CA ILE A 16 -5.93 -17.56 -6.45
C ILE A 16 -4.79 -16.93 -5.63
N LEU A 17 -3.81 -16.35 -6.32
CA LEU A 17 -2.83 -15.48 -5.67
C LEU A 17 -3.57 -14.20 -5.31
N SER A 18 -4.01 -14.09 -4.05
CA SER A 18 -4.59 -12.86 -3.53
C SER A 18 -3.53 -11.76 -3.56
N GLU A 19 -3.71 -10.78 -4.44
CA GLU A 19 -2.85 -9.60 -4.47
C GLU A 19 -3.04 -8.82 -3.16
N LYS A 20 -1.92 -8.39 -2.54
CA LYS A 20 -1.97 -7.52 -1.36
C LYS A 20 -2.77 -6.26 -1.69
N SER A 21 -3.65 -5.86 -0.77
CA SER A 21 -4.39 -4.61 -0.94
C SER A 21 -3.41 -3.43 -0.98
N PRO A 22 -3.78 -2.30 -1.62
CA PRO A 22 -2.95 -1.09 -1.58
C PRO A 22 -2.59 -0.67 -0.15
N ASN A 23 -3.51 -0.84 0.81
CA ASN A 23 -3.26 -0.50 2.21
C ASN A 23 -2.22 -1.42 2.86
N ASP A 24 -2.20 -2.71 2.50
CA ASP A 24 -1.18 -3.64 2.99
C ASP A 24 0.20 -3.28 2.44
N LYS A 25 0.27 -2.87 1.17
CA LYS A 25 1.51 -2.39 0.53
C LYS A 25 2.03 -1.12 1.22
N LEU A 26 1.15 -0.17 1.51
CA LEU A 26 1.49 1.04 2.28
C LEU A 26 2.07 0.69 3.66
N LYS A 27 1.38 -0.18 4.41
CA LYS A 27 1.82 -0.62 5.74
C LYS A 27 3.17 -1.33 5.72
N GLU A 28 3.43 -2.16 4.71
CA GLU A 28 4.73 -2.80 4.54
C GLU A 28 5.83 -1.78 4.23
N CYS A 29 5.56 -0.81 3.35
CA CYS A 29 6.52 0.25 3.06
C CYS A 29 6.88 1.06 4.32
N CYS A 30 5.89 1.50 5.10
CA CYS A 30 6.17 2.29 6.30
C CYS A 30 7.02 1.57 7.35
N LYS A 31 6.91 0.23 7.46
CA LYS A 31 7.75 -0.57 8.38
C LYS A 31 9.24 -0.46 8.07
N THR A 32 9.60 -0.06 6.85
CA THR A 32 10.99 0.11 6.43
C THR A 32 11.55 1.50 6.73
N LEU A 33 10.71 2.47 7.11
CA LEU A 33 11.11 3.85 7.37
C LEU A 33 11.88 3.94 8.70
N LYS A 34 13.18 4.22 8.61
CA LYS A 34 14.07 4.33 9.78
C LYS A 34 14.10 5.72 10.39
N GLU A 35 13.83 6.75 9.58
CA GLU A 35 13.94 8.17 9.96
C GLU A 35 12.57 8.82 10.22
N ALA A 36 11.48 8.09 10.01
CA ALA A 36 10.14 8.56 10.31
C ALA A 36 9.83 8.38 11.81
N ASP A 37 9.09 9.33 12.36
CA ASP A 37 8.60 9.27 13.74
C ASP A 37 7.67 8.07 13.94
N LYS A 38 7.96 7.29 14.98
CA LYS A 38 7.27 6.03 15.26
C LYS A 38 5.78 6.21 15.56
N GLU A 39 5.40 7.23 16.35
CA GLU A 39 3.99 7.48 16.66
C GLU A 39 3.21 7.84 15.40
N CYS A 40 3.80 8.62 14.50
CA CYS A 40 3.19 8.96 13.22
C CYS A 40 3.00 7.75 12.31
N VAL A 41 4.01 6.88 12.19
CA VAL A 41 3.89 5.63 11.43
C VAL A 41 2.81 4.73 12.02
N ASP A 42 2.83 4.52 13.33
CA ASP A 42 1.91 3.61 14.02
C ASP A 42 0.45 4.09 13.94
N LYS A 43 0.20 5.41 13.95
CA LYS A 43 -1.15 5.99 13.90
C LYS A 43 -1.67 6.28 12.49
N PHE A 44 -0.80 6.70 11.57
CA PHE A 44 -1.22 7.28 10.29
C PHE A 44 -0.78 6.48 9.06
N CYS A 45 0.00 5.40 9.19
CA CYS A 45 0.29 4.54 8.05
C CYS A 45 -0.90 3.61 7.69
N ASP A 46 -1.99 4.22 7.25
CA ASP A 46 -3.22 3.59 6.77
C ASP A 46 -3.99 4.60 5.91
N PHE A 47 -4.48 4.19 4.72
CA PHE A 47 -5.18 5.12 3.82
C PHE A 47 -6.42 5.76 4.42
N LYS A 48 -7.07 5.13 5.41
CA LYS A 48 -8.19 5.74 6.14
C LYS A 48 -7.71 6.90 7.03
N ALA A 49 -6.55 6.74 7.65
CA ALA A 49 -5.96 7.74 8.56
C ALA A 49 -5.39 8.96 7.81
N ILE A 50 -4.91 8.78 6.58
CA ILE A 50 -4.45 9.88 5.69
C ILE A 50 -5.46 10.24 4.59
N SER A 51 -6.73 9.90 4.80
CA SER A 51 -7.81 10.27 3.87
C SER A 51 -8.05 11.78 3.86
N GLN A 52 -8.74 12.29 2.83
CA GLN A 52 -9.09 13.72 2.73
C GLN A 52 -9.78 14.26 4.00
N ALA A 53 -10.62 13.46 4.65
CA ALA A 53 -11.31 13.85 5.88
C ALA A 53 -10.36 13.99 7.10
N ASN A 54 -9.24 13.26 7.12
CA ASN A 54 -8.33 13.16 8.26
C ASN A 54 -6.94 13.78 8.00
N ILE A 55 -6.70 14.28 6.78
CA ILE A 55 -5.37 14.73 6.35
C ILE A 55 -4.82 15.84 7.24
N LEU A 56 -5.67 16.76 7.72
CA LEU A 56 -5.25 17.83 8.62
C LEU A 56 -4.78 17.30 9.98
N SER A 57 -5.39 16.23 10.51
CA SER A 57 -4.96 15.58 11.75
C SER A 57 -3.59 14.93 11.60
N PHE A 58 -3.32 14.32 10.44
CA PHE A 58 -2.00 13.79 10.11
C PHE A 58 -0.95 14.91 10.01
N LEU A 59 -1.20 15.94 9.20
CA LEU A 59 -0.26 17.04 8.99
C LEU A 59 0.01 17.81 10.27
N SER A 60 -1.02 18.19 11.04
CA SER A 60 -0.84 18.92 12.30
C SER A 60 0.00 18.16 13.32
N LYS A 61 -0.08 16.82 13.32
CA LYS A 61 0.67 15.98 14.26
C LYS A 61 2.10 15.69 13.80
N CYS A 62 2.30 15.51 12.50
CA CYS A 62 3.52 14.89 11.95
C CYS A 62 4.42 15.85 11.15
N SER A 63 3.94 17.02 10.72
CA SER A 63 4.74 17.95 9.89
C SER A 63 6.03 18.43 10.55
N GLU A 64 6.00 18.70 11.86
CA GLU A 64 7.17 19.16 12.62
C GLU A 64 8.10 18.00 13.07
N ARG A 65 7.81 16.76 12.67
CA ARG A 65 8.55 15.55 13.12
C ARG A 65 9.59 15.11 12.10
N GLY A 66 10.43 16.04 11.66
CA GLY A 66 11.50 15.76 10.69
C GLY A 66 10.96 15.25 9.34
N PRO A 67 11.60 14.25 8.70
CA PRO A 67 11.21 13.81 7.35
C PRO A 67 9.95 12.95 7.30
N THR A 68 9.24 12.78 8.43
CA THR A 68 8.13 11.83 8.60
C THR A 68 7.05 11.95 7.53
N VAL A 69 6.52 13.14 7.29
CA VAL A 69 5.43 13.33 6.32
C VAL A 69 5.87 12.97 4.90
N GLY A 70 7.05 13.44 4.48
CA GLY A 70 7.62 13.14 3.17
C GLY A 70 7.86 11.64 2.99
N ASN A 71 8.49 10.98 3.97
CA ASN A 71 8.77 9.55 3.94
C ASN A 71 7.49 8.70 3.86
N MET A 72 6.44 9.07 4.60
CA MET A 72 5.15 8.39 4.53
C MET A 72 4.44 8.64 3.19
N TRP A 73 4.57 9.85 2.63
CA TRP A 73 4.01 10.19 1.33
C TRP A 73 4.70 9.47 0.16
N ASP A 74 6.01 9.27 0.25
CA ASP A 74 6.77 8.43 -0.69
C ASP A 74 6.21 6.99 -0.71
N CYS A 75 5.87 6.43 0.45
CA CYS A 75 5.22 5.13 0.53
C CYS A 75 3.80 5.12 -0.06
N ALA A 76 3.00 6.15 0.22
CA ALA A 76 1.62 6.24 -0.27
C ALA A 76 1.54 6.40 -1.79
N SER A 77 2.47 7.15 -2.38
CA SER A 77 2.55 7.37 -3.82
C SER A 77 3.23 6.21 -4.56
N LEU A 78 3.96 5.33 -3.85
CA LEU A 78 4.89 4.34 -4.42
C LEU A 78 5.89 4.96 -5.42
N ARG A 79 6.01 6.29 -5.44
CA ARG A 79 6.60 7.10 -6.54
C ARG A 79 6.16 6.64 -7.94
N TYR A 80 4.92 6.17 -8.06
CA TYR A 80 4.37 5.79 -9.35
C TYR A 80 4.15 7.04 -10.22
N ASP A 81 4.56 6.96 -11.49
CA ASP A 81 4.35 8.04 -12.43
C ASP A 81 2.87 8.11 -12.83
N HIS A 82 2.17 9.11 -12.31
CA HIS A 82 0.78 9.38 -12.61
C HIS A 82 0.57 10.33 -13.79
N THR A 83 1.61 10.67 -14.56
CA THR A 83 1.50 11.62 -15.69
C THR A 83 0.35 11.27 -16.62
N GLU A 84 0.21 10.00 -17.02
CA GLU A 84 -0.89 9.55 -17.88
C GLU A 84 -2.28 9.78 -17.25
N CYS A 85 -2.42 9.55 -15.93
CA CYS A 85 -3.67 9.78 -15.22
C CYS A 85 -4.03 11.27 -15.14
N CYS A 86 -3.03 12.15 -15.06
CA CYS A 86 -3.22 13.58 -14.88
C CYS A 86 -3.46 14.34 -16.21
N LYS A 87 -3.32 13.70 -17.37
CA LYS A 87 -3.49 14.35 -18.69
C LYS A 87 -4.87 14.96 -18.90
N ASP A 88 -5.91 14.39 -18.29
CA ASP A 88 -7.31 14.77 -18.52
C ASP A 88 -7.99 15.47 -17.33
N ILE A 89 -7.23 15.86 -16.30
CA ILE A 89 -7.77 16.65 -15.17
C ILE A 89 -7.94 18.10 -15.66
N LYS A 90 -9.14 18.44 -16.14
CA LYS A 90 -9.57 19.81 -16.44
C LYS A 90 -10.08 20.52 -15.20
#